data_AF-A0A8J8MJ24-F1
#
_entry.id   AF-A0A8J8MJ24-F1
#
_cell.length_a   1.000
_cell.length_b   1.000
_cell.length_c   1.000
_cell.angle_alpha   90.00
_cell.angle_beta   90.00
_cell.angle_gamma   90.00
#
_symmetry.space_group_name_H-M   'P 1'
#
loop_
_entity.id
_entity.type
_entity.pdbx_description
1 polymer ?
#
loop_
_entity_poly.entity_id
_entity_poly.type
_entity_poly.pdbx_seq_one_letter_code
_entity_poly.pdbx_strand_id
1 'polypeptide(L)'
;MKRLMQILLCMFIFFTIVTVGLVSYNLYINVKLKNEFTQKEDTYPYAEAIEKGDIDFNKISNLFTDNVAMLGTNYQESIISPITVSYYENINDETPVYIIEEGDLIRFKIGDKTRSGLTYCGNESIPTNDLGWRIAKPFLADGKETINEFLYVKLDNLVDISCEWLKENPTAMNTLQRSMLEQGILPTKYNAGKYILLFIDRKLYSEGVFLSQDLFNPIFSATTLVSLLISAILLVLFLLIKYKFTS
;
A
#
# COMPACT_ATOMS: atom_id res chain seq x y z
N MET A 1 19.08 15.88 -39.92
CA MET A 1 19.86 16.14 -38.68
C MET A 1 19.32 17.29 -37.84
N LYS A 2 19.20 18.54 -38.33
CA LYS A 2 18.56 19.63 -37.55
C LYS A 2 17.16 19.24 -37.01
N ARG A 3 16.35 18.59 -37.84
CA ARG A 3 15.05 18.01 -37.45
C ARG A 3 15.16 16.95 -36.34
N LEU A 4 16.19 16.10 -36.36
CA LEU A 4 16.40 15.07 -35.33
C LEU A 4 16.76 15.71 -33.98
N MET A 5 17.64 16.72 -33.97
CA MET A 5 17.99 17.47 -32.76
C MET A 5 16.77 18.19 -32.18
N GLN A 6 15.92 18.79 -33.03
CA GLN A 6 14.66 19.40 -32.62
C GLN A 6 13.71 18.37 -31.99
N ILE A 7 13.54 17.20 -32.61
CA ILE A 7 12.70 16.12 -32.07
C ILE A 7 13.21 15.66 -30.71
N LEU A 8 14.51 15.42 -30.55
CA LEU A 8 15.09 14.98 -29.28
C LEU A 8 14.92 16.03 -28.18
N LEU A 9 15.10 17.31 -28.51
CA LEU A 9 14.90 18.41 -27.56
C LEU A 9 13.42 18.51 -27.15
N CYS A 10 12.48 18.42 -28.10
CA CYS A 10 11.05 18.42 -27.79
C CYS A 10 10.65 17.23 -26.90
N MET A 11 11.15 16.04 -27.19
CA MET A 11 10.91 14.85 -26.36
C MET A 11 11.49 15.01 -24.95
N PHE A 12 12.73 15.52 -24.84
CA PHE A 12 13.35 15.80 -23.54
C PHE A 12 12.51 16.75 -22.69
N ILE A 13 12.07 17.87 -23.29
CA ILE A 13 11.21 18.85 -22.62
C ILE A 13 9.89 18.20 -22.19
N PHE A 14 9.27 17.41 -23.06
CA PHE A 14 8.03 16.70 -22.75
C PHE A 14 8.17 15.76 -21.55
N PHE A 15 9.17 14.87 -21.54
CA PHE A 15 9.38 13.94 -20.43
C PHE A 15 9.80 14.67 -19.14
N THR A 16 10.50 15.81 -19.24
CA THR A 16 10.80 16.65 -18.08
C THR A 16 9.52 17.23 -17.48
N ILE A 17 8.62 17.78 -18.31
CA ILE A 17 7.32 18.30 -17.86
C ILE A 17 6.49 17.19 -17.20
N VAL A 18 6.42 16.01 -17.80
CA VAL A 18 5.72 14.84 -17.22
C VAL A 18 6.30 14.46 -15.87
N THR A 19 7.63 14.37 -15.77
CA THR A 19 8.32 14.01 -14.51
C THR A 19 8.02 15.04 -13.41
N VAL A 20 8.15 16.33 -13.71
CA VAL A 20 7.84 17.42 -12.76
C VAL A 20 6.37 17.39 -12.35
N GLY A 21 5.46 17.17 -13.29
CA GLY A 21 4.03 17.05 -13.01
C GLY A 21 3.70 15.90 -12.04
N LEU A 22 4.27 14.71 -12.28
CA LEU A 22 4.09 13.54 -11.42
C LEU A 22 4.65 13.77 -10.00
N VAL A 23 5.87 14.30 -9.89
CA VAL A 23 6.49 14.62 -8.60
C VAL A 23 5.68 15.68 -7.85
N SER A 24 5.25 16.74 -8.54
CA SER A 24 4.47 17.83 -7.95
C SER A 24 3.09 17.35 -7.46
N TYR A 25 2.45 16.46 -8.21
CA TYR A 25 1.18 15.85 -7.81
C TYR A 25 1.34 15.03 -6.53
N ASN A 26 2.34 14.14 -6.46
CA ASN A 26 2.58 13.33 -5.26
C ASN A 26 2.93 14.20 -4.03
N LEU A 27 3.74 15.25 -4.23
CA LEU A 27 4.04 16.23 -3.18
C LEU A 27 2.77 16.94 -2.70
N TYR A 28 1.92 17.40 -3.63
CA TYR A 28 0.66 18.05 -3.30
C TYR A 28 -0.25 17.15 -2.46
N ILE A 29 -0.43 15.88 -2.85
CA ILE A 29 -1.24 14.92 -2.10
C ILE A 29 -0.66 14.69 -0.70
N ASN A 30 0.66 14.52 -0.57
CA ASN A 30 1.29 14.31 0.74
C ASN A 30 1.19 15.54 1.65
N VAL A 31 1.37 16.74 1.10
CA VAL A 31 1.20 18.00 1.84
C VAL A 31 -0.26 18.16 2.26
N LYS A 32 -1.21 17.86 1.37
CA LYS A 32 -2.64 17.89 1.68
C LYS A 32 -2.98 16.94 2.83
N LEU A 33 -2.56 15.68 2.75
CA LEU A 33 -2.75 14.68 3.82
C LEU A 33 -2.19 15.17 5.16
N LYS A 34 -0.97 15.72 5.17
CA LYS A 34 -0.36 16.21 6.40
C LYS A 34 -1.09 17.42 6.99
N ASN A 35 -1.51 18.36 6.15
CA ASN A 35 -2.16 19.60 6.59
C ASN A 35 -3.62 19.40 7.00
N GLU A 36 -4.31 18.43 6.40
CA GLU A 36 -5.70 18.09 6.74
C GLU A 36 -5.80 17.17 7.95
N PHE A 37 -4.70 16.52 8.37
CA PHE A 37 -4.67 15.74 9.60
C PHE A 37 -4.66 16.65 10.82
N THR A 38 -5.67 16.51 11.68
CA THR A 38 -5.70 17.12 13.01
C THR A 38 -5.99 16.02 14.03
N GLN A 39 -5.06 15.81 14.95
CA GLN A 39 -5.28 14.89 16.06
C GLN A 39 -6.36 15.47 16.98
N LYS A 40 -7.42 14.69 17.26
CA LYS A 40 -8.49 15.16 18.16
C LYS A 40 -8.04 14.99 19.62
N GLU A 41 -8.32 15.98 20.47
CA GLU A 41 -7.79 16.08 21.84
C GLU A 41 -8.08 14.87 22.75
N ASP A 42 -9.20 14.16 22.53
CA ASP A 42 -9.61 12.99 23.33
C ASP A 42 -9.50 11.64 22.57
N THR A 43 -8.69 11.59 21.51
CA THR A 43 -8.50 10.33 20.77
C THR A 43 -7.58 9.37 21.47
N TYR A 44 -7.77 8.08 21.16
CA TYR A 44 -6.88 7.01 21.60
C TYR A 44 -5.42 7.33 21.19
N PRO A 45 -4.45 7.36 22.14
CA PRO A 45 -3.06 7.71 21.86
C PRO A 45 -2.32 6.57 21.14
N TYR A 46 -2.73 6.29 19.90
CA TYR A 46 -2.35 5.11 19.14
C TYR A 46 -0.83 5.01 18.91
N ALA A 47 -0.17 6.11 18.55
CA ALA A 47 1.28 6.14 18.28
C ALA A 47 2.11 5.73 19.51
N GLU A 48 1.73 6.24 20.69
CA GLU A 48 2.37 5.91 21.97
C GLU A 48 2.06 4.47 22.39
N ALA A 49 0.84 4.00 22.15
CA ALA A 49 0.45 2.62 22.43
C ALA A 49 1.21 1.60 21.57
N ILE A 50 1.49 1.91 20.30
CA ILE A 50 2.37 1.07 19.46
C ILE A 50 3.77 1.02 20.05
N GLU A 51 4.35 2.17 20.42
CA GLU A 51 5.72 2.24 20.94
C GLU A 51 5.89 1.42 22.23
N LYS A 52 4.85 1.33 23.05
CA LYS A 52 4.83 0.52 24.27
C LYS A 52 4.44 -0.95 24.05
N GLY A 53 3.94 -1.31 22.87
CA GLY A 53 3.38 -2.64 22.61
C GLY A 53 2.01 -2.89 23.26
N ASP A 54 1.35 -1.84 23.77
CA ASP A 54 0.12 -1.93 24.58
C ASP A 54 -1.10 -1.49 23.76
N ILE A 55 -1.27 -2.03 22.55
CA ILE A 55 -2.35 -1.63 21.65
C ILE A 55 -3.70 -2.18 22.15
N ASP A 56 -4.63 -1.28 22.50
CA ASP A 56 -6.02 -1.63 22.74
C ASP A 56 -6.79 -1.82 21.42
N PHE A 57 -6.83 -3.06 20.96
CA PHE A 57 -7.57 -3.45 19.75
C PHE A 57 -9.08 -3.22 19.85
N ASN A 58 -9.66 -3.14 21.05
CA ASN A 58 -11.09 -2.84 21.20
C ASN A 58 -11.36 -1.35 20.89
N LYS A 59 -10.46 -0.45 21.30
CA LYS A 59 -10.55 0.98 20.94
C LYS A 59 -10.52 1.18 19.42
N ILE A 60 -9.65 0.47 18.72
CA ILE A 60 -9.58 0.50 17.25
C ILE A 60 -10.87 -0.07 16.64
N SER A 61 -11.31 -1.23 17.12
CA SER A 61 -12.51 -1.92 16.63
C SER A 61 -13.77 -1.04 16.76
N ASN A 62 -13.87 -0.27 17.85
CA ASN A 62 -14.96 0.68 18.10
C ASN A 62 -14.99 1.86 17.13
N LEU A 63 -13.97 2.06 16.29
CA LEU A 63 -14.04 3.04 15.19
C LEU A 63 -14.90 2.52 14.03
N PHE A 64 -15.12 1.20 13.94
CA PHE A 64 -15.82 0.52 12.85
C PHE A 64 -17.25 0.15 13.27
N THR A 65 -18.00 1.12 13.79
CA THR A 65 -19.40 0.92 14.22
C THR A 65 -20.37 0.75 13.06
N ASP A 66 -20.01 1.26 11.89
CA ASP A 66 -20.79 1.07 10.68
C ASP A 66 -20.52 -0.33 10.16
N ASN A 67 -21.60 -1.10 9.93
CA ASN A 67 -21.52 -2.33 9.15
C ASN A 67 -21.09 -1.94 7.73
N VAL A 68 -19.80 -1.81 7.49
CA VAL A 68 -19.25 -1.74 6.15
C VAL A 68 -19.47 -3.13 5.57
N ALA A 69 -20.62 -3.32 4.92
CA ALA A 69 -20.87 -4.49 4.14
C ALA A 69 -19.82 -4.48 3.02
N MET A 70 -18.72 -5.21 3.22
CA MET A 70 -17.88 -5.64 2.11
C MET A 70 -18.78 -6.56 1.28
N LEU A 71 -19.37 -5.97 0.24
CA LEU A 71 -19.82 -6.57 -1.00
C LEU A 71 -20.30 -8.02 -0.83
N GLY A 72 -21.62 -8.17 -0.67
CA GLY A 72 -22.32 -9.45 -0.62
C GLY A 72 -22.21 -10.24 -1.93
N THR A 73 -21.04 -10.84 -2.16
CA THR A 73 -20.76 -11.76 -3.26
C THR A 73 -19.92 -12.91 -2.73
N ASN A 74 -20.18 -14.13 -3.25
CA ASN A 74 -19.36 -15.32 -3.02
C ASN A 74 -17.96 -15.09 -3.59
N TYR A 75 -17.10 -14.42 -2.84
CA TYR A 75 -15.69 -14.33 -3.17
C TYR A 75 -14.98 -15.64 -2.84
N GLN A 76 -13.93 -15.93 -3.59
CA GLN A 76 -13.02 -16.99 -3.25
C GLN A 76 -12.36 -16.65 -1.91
N GLU A 77 -12.64 -17.44 -0.87
CA GLU A 77 -12.15 -17.22 0.50
C GLU A 77 -10.74 -17.78 0.72
N SER A 78 -10.21 -18.55 -0.22
CA SER A 78 -8.88 -19.17 -0.10
C SER A 78 -8.08 -19.00 -1.37
N ILE A 79 -6.81 -18.67 -1.21
CA ILE A 79 -5.85 -18.55 -2.32
C ILE A 79 -4.57 -19.31 -2.01
N ILE A 80 -3.86 -19.66 -3.06
CA ILE A 80 -2.50 -20.18 -2.93
C ILE A 80 -1.58 -18.99 -2.67
N SER A 81 -0.75 -19.07 -1.63
CA SER A 81 0.21 -18.00 -1.31
C SER A 81 1.18 -17.83 -2.48
N PRO A 82 1.22 -16.65 -3.15
CA PRO A 82 2.12 -16.41 -4.28
C PRO A 82 3.58 -16.20 -3.87
N ILE A 83 3.85 -16.04 -2.57
CA ILE A 83 5.18 -15.77 -2.00
C ILE A 83 5.30 -16.41 -0.61
N THR A 84 6.52 -16.50 -0.08
CA THR A 84 6.75 -16.77 1.33
C THR A 84 6.45 -15.51 2.17
N VAL A 85 5.58 -15.63 3.17
CA VAL A 85 5.22 -14.55 4.10
C VAL A 85 5.81 -14.84 5.48
N SER A 86 6.73 -13.98 5.90
CA SER A 86 7.39 -14.06 7.20
C SER A 86 6.76 -13.11 8.22
N TYR A 87 6.52 -13.63 9.42
CA TYR A 87 5.99 -12.90 10.58
C TYR A 87 7.02 -12.92 11.72
N TYR A 88 7.16 -11.79 12.39
CA TYR A 88 8.21 -11.51 13.38
C TYR A 88 7.59 -11.11 14.71
N GLU A 89 8.27 -11.41 15.81
CA GLU A 89 7.84 -10.95 17.14
C GLU A 89 8.14 -9.45 17.30
N ASN A 90 9.22 -8.95 16.71
CA ASN A 90 9.60 -7.54 16.66
C ASN A 90 10.10 -7.13 15.26
N ILE A 91 10.02 -5.81 14.95
CA ILE A 91 10.49 -5.25 13.66
C ILE A 91 11.99 -5.40 13.41
N ASN A 92 12.79 -5.60 14.47
CA ASN A 92 14.24 -5.69 14.41
C ASN A 92 14.75 -7.14 14.42
N ASP A 93 13.85 -8.12 14.47
CA ASP A 93 14.24 -9.52 14.51
C ASP A 93 14.75 -9.96 13.13
N GLU A 94 15.90 -10.63 13.12
CA GLU A 94 16.47 -11.19 11.88
C GLU A 94 15.75 -12.46 11.43
N THR A 95 15.14 -13.19 12.38
CA THR A 95 14.49 -14.47 12.13
C THR A 95 13.00 -14.39 12.40
N PRO A 96 12.14 -14.83 11.46
CA PRO A 96 10.71 -14.87 11.70
C PRO A 96 10.32 -15.97 12.68
N VAL A 97 9.31 -15.69 13.49
CA VAL A 97 8.71 -16.67 14.42
C VAL A 97 7.63 -17.51 13.76
N TYR A 98 7.10 -17.06 12.63
CA TYR A 98 6.14 -17.82 11.82
C TYR A 98 6.30 -17.52 10.34
N ILE A 99 6.16 -18.56 9.52
CA ILE A 99 6.34 -18.48 8.07
C ILE A 99 5.17 -19.20 7.40
N ILE A 100 4.55 -18.53 6.43
CA ILE A 100 3.68 -19.13 5.42
C ILE A 100 4.53 -19.29 4.18
N GLU A 101 4.64 -20.50 3.65
CA GLU A 101 5.48 -20.77 2.48
C GLU A 101 4.72 -20.42 1.21
N GLU A 102 5.47 -20.09 0.16
CA GLU A 102 4.92 -20.06 -1.18
C GLU A 102 4.25 -21.41 -1.52
N GLY A 103 3.04 -21.37 -2.08
CA GLY A 103 2.27 -22.56 -2.39
C GLY A 103 1.30 -23.02 -1.28
N ASP A 104 1.41 -22.48 -0.07
CA ASP A 104 0.46 -22.79 1.00
C ASP A 104 -0.94 -22.25 0.67
N LEU A 105 -1.98 -23.03 0.98
CA LEU A 105 -3.36 -22.56 0.86
C LEU A 105 -3.70 -21.70 2.08
N ILE A 106 -3.88 -20.39 1.85
CA ILE A 106 -4.26 -19.42 2.87
C ILE A 106 -5.74 -19.08 2.77
N ARG A 107 -6.39 -18.93 3.92
CA ARG A 107 -7.76 -18.43 4.00
C ARG A 107 -7.72 -16.92 4.11
N PHE A 108 -8.09 -16.26 3.01
CA PHE A 108 -8.37 -14.84 2.93
C PHE A 108 -9.77 -14.59 3.50
N LYS A 109 -9.91 -14.82 4.82
CA LYS A 109 -11.18 -14.70 5.51
C LYS A 109 -11.57 -13.22 5.59
N ILE A 110 -12.54 -12.81 4.79
CA ILE A 110 -13.30 -11.58 5.00
C ILE A 110 -14.47 -11.98 5.90
N GLY A 111 -14.34 -11.74 7.20
CA GLY A 111 -15.16 -12.40 8.21
C GLY A 111 -16.68 -12.21 8.06
N ASP A 112 -17.42 -13.29 8.30
CA ASP A 112 -18.84 -13.24 8.64
C ASP A 112 -19.04 -12.57 10.01
N LYS A 113 -19.56 -11.34 9.97
CA LYS A 113 -20.22 -10.54 11.03
C LYS A 113 -19.79 -10.79 12.49
N THR A 114 -19.11 -9.78 13.06
CA THR A 114 -19.38 -9.33 14.44
C THR A 114 -19.53 -7.82 14.44
N ARG A 115 -19.98 -7.23 15.56
CA ARG A 115 -20.45 -5.83 15.71
C ARG A 115 -19.46 -4.74 15.25
N SER A 116 -18.20 -5.10 15.01
CA SER A 116 -17.13 -4.29 14.41
C SER A 116 -16.36 -4.99 13.26
N GLY A 117 -16.66 -6.25 12.93
CA GLY A 117 -16.20 -6.97 11.74
C GLY A 117 -14.72 -7.37 11.67
N LEU A 118 -13.82 -6.71 12.41
CA LEU A 118 -12.37 -6.90 12.27
C LEU A 118 -11.86 -8.15 13.01
N THR A 119 -11.19 -9.02 12.25
CA THR A 119 -10.42 -10.18 12.72
C THR A 119 -8.94 -9.87 12.94
N TYR A 120 -8.43 -8.82 12.29
CA TYR A 120 -7.02 -8.43 12.23
C TYR A 120 -6.09 -9.49 11.62
N CYS A 121 -6.66 -10.50 10.94
CA CYS A 121 -5.89 -11.47 10.18
C CYS A 121 -5.41 -10.83 8.88
N GLY A 122 -4.10 -10.88 8.63
CA GLY A 122 -3.47 -10.56 7.35
C GLY A 122 -3.93 -9.26 6.70
N ASN A 123 -5.01 -9.30 5.90
CA ASN A 123 -5.54 -8.15 5.17
C ASN A 123 -6.17 -7.05 6.05
N GLU A 124 -6.49 -7.36 7.31
CA GLU A 124 -6.97 -6.39 8.31
C GLU A 124 -5.85 -5.97 9.27
N SER A 125 -4.59 -6.00 8.79
CA SER A 125 -3.44 -5.53 9.55
C SER A 125 -3.56 -4.06 9.95
N ILE A 126 -2.99 -3.69 11.10
CA ILE A 126 -2.93 -2.31 11.58
C ILE A 126 -1.54 -1.69 11.30
N PRO A 127 -1.44 -0.36 11.11
CA PRO A 127 -0.17 0.29 10.84
C PRO A 127 0.77 0.25 12.04
N THR A 128 2.05 0.52 11.81
CA THR A 128 3.03 0.79 12.87
C THR A 128 3.57 2.22 12.72
N ASN A 129 4.47 2.63 13.62
CA ASN A 129 5.20 3.88 13.47
C ASN A 129 6.25 3.81 12.33
N ASP A 130 6.65 2.60 11.93
CA ASP A 130 7.65 2.33 10.92
C ASP A 130 7.03 2.07 9.54
N LEU A 131 7.52 2.80 8.53
CA LEU A 131 7.06 2.68 7.16
C LEU A 131 7.19 1.23 6.64
N GLY A 132 6.12 0.70 6.06
CA GLY A 132 6.09 -0.63 5.45
C GLY A 132 5.99 -1.79 6.45
N TRP A 133 5.80 -1.52 7.74
CA TRP A 133 5.59 -2.54 8.77
C TRP A 133 4.16 -2.50 9.30
N ARG A 134 3.59 -3.68 9.52
CA ARG A 134 2.22 -3.89 9.97
C ARG A 134 2.19 -4.83 11.16
N ILE A 135 1.18 -4.68 12.00
CA ILE A 135 0.85 -5.65 13.05
C ILE A 135 -0.41 -6.40 12.61
N ALA A 136 -0.36 -7.72 12.60
CA ALA A 136 -1.46 -8.57 12.20
C ALA A 136 -1.40 -9.92 12.89
N LYS A 137 -2.54 -10.60 13.00
CA LYS A 137 -2.55 -12.04 13.19
C LYS A 137 -2.18 -12.69 11.85
N PRO A 138 -1.37 -13.76 11.84
CA PRO A 138 -1.08 -14.46 10.60
C PRO A 138 -2.33 -14.97 9.88
N PHE A 139 -2.26 -15.10 8.56
CA PHE A 139 -3.29 -15.80 7.82
C PHE A 139 -3.40 -17.25 8.30
N LEU A 140 -4.63 -17.78 8.29
CA LEU A 140 -4.86 -19.20 8.50
C LEU A 140 -4.38 -19.96 7.27
N ALA A 141 -3.33 -20.77 7.42
CA ALA A 141 -2.79 -21.62 6.37
C ALA A 141 -3.16 -23.08 6.65
N ASP A 142 -3.66 -23.79 5.63
CA ASP A 142 -4.05 -25.19 5.79
C ASP A 142 -2.82 -26.06 6.11
N GLY A 143 -2.95 -26.92 7.12
CA GLY A 143 -1.86 -27.77 7.59
C GLY A 143 -0.85 -27.08 8.53
N LYS A 144 -1.07 -25.81 8.88
CA LYS A 144 -0.24 -25.06 9.84
C LYS A 144 -0.98 -24.79 11.15
N GLU A 145 -0.20 -24.61 12.22
CA GLU A 145 -0.73 -24.22 13.52
C GLU A 145 -1.37 -22.83 13.44
N THR A 146 -2.49 -22.65 14.12
CA THR A 146 -3.16 -21.35 14.21
C THR A 146 -2.51 -20.50 15.28
N ILE A 147 -1.82 -19.44 14.84
CA ILE A 147 -1.25 -18.42 15.72
C ILE A 147 -2.27 -17.29 15.92
N ASN A 148 -2.60 -16.99 17.17
CA ASN A 148 -3.58 -15.97 17.54
C ASN A 148 -2.93 -14.67 18.06
N GLU A 149 -1.62 -14.71 18.20
CA GLU A 149 -0.75 -13.61 18.59
C GLU A 149 -0.65 -12.57 17.47
N PHE A 150 -0.48 -11.32 17.86
CA PHE A 150 -0.20 -10.24 16.94
C PHE A 150 1.29 -10.20 16.65
N LEU A 151 1.64 -10.30 15.37
CA LEU A 151 3.01 -10.33 14.89
C LEU A 151 3.26 -9.20 13.89
N TYR A 152 4.52 -8.83 13.74
CA TYR A 152 4.97 -7.88 12.75
C TYR A 152 5.11 -8.56 11.39
N VAL A 153 4.65 -7.90 10.34
CA VAL A 153 4.76 -8.37 8.96
C VAL A 153 5.00 -7.20 8.02
N LYS A 154 5.75 -7.44 6.93
CA LYS A 154 5.97 -6.43 5.90
C LYS A 154 4.70 -6.17 5.12
N LEU A 155 4.37 -4.89 4.93
CA LEU A 155 3.20 -4.47 4.15
C LEU A 155 3.26 -5.03 2.73
N ASP A 156 4.41 -4.98 2.06
CA ASP A 156 4.54 -5.49 0.69
C ASP A 156 4.21 -6.99 0.58
N ASN A 157 4.55 -7.80 1.58
CA ASN A 157 4.17 -9.21 1.59
C ASN A 157 2.63 -9.36 1.60
N LEU A 158 1.95 -8.56 2.42
CA LEU A 158 0.49 -8.56 2.46
C LEU A 158 -0.12 -8.02 1.16
N VAL A 159 0.54 -7.05 0.49
CA VAL A 159 0.11 -6.51 -0.81
C VAL A 159 0.13 -7.61 -1.86
N ASP A 160 1.18 -8.44 -1.91
CA ASP A 160 1.28 -9.53 -2.87
C ASP A 160 0.19 -10.59 -2.64
N ILE A 161 -0.08 -10.95 -1.38
CA ILE A 161 -1.22 -11.80 -1.02
C ILE A 161 -2.55 -11.19 -1.50
N SER A 162 -2.79 -9.91 -1.21
CA SER A 162 -4.03 -9.21 -1.57
C SER A 162 -4.19 -9.07 -3.09
N CYS A 163 -3.08 -8.88 -3.80
CA CYS A 163 -3.04 -8.89 -5.25
C CYS A 163 -3.52 -10.24 -5.80
N GLU A 164 -3.02 -11.35 -5.26
CA GLU A 164 -3.45 -12.67 -5.72
C GLU A 164 -4.92 -12.93 -5.42
N TRP A 165 -5.41 -12.52 -4.24
CA TRP A 165 -6.84 -12.59 -3.93
C TRP A 165 -7.69 -11.80 -4.93
N LEU A 166 -7.26 -10.59 -5.30
CA LEU A 166 -7.98 -9.78 -6.29
C LEU A 166 -7.97 -10.37 -7.69
N LYS A 167 -6.95 -11.15 -8.05
CA LYS A 167 -6.89 -11.85 -9.33
C LYS A 167 -7.94 -12.96 -9.39
N GLU A 168 -8.11 -13.70 -8.31
CA GLU A 168 -9.14 -14.74 -8.18
C GLU A 168 -10.55 -14.15 -7.98
N ASN A 169 -10.64 -12.85 -7.64
CA ASN A 169 -11.89 -12.13 -7.37
C ASN A 169 -12.08 -10.88 -8.27
N PRO A 170 -12.30 -11.06 -9.60
CA PRO A 170 -12.35 -9.94 -10.55
C PRO A 170 -13.47 -8.93 -10.27
N THR A 171 -14.59 -9.37 -9.68
CA THR A 171 -15.68 -8.45 -9.28
C THR A 171 -15.23 -7.49 -8.16
N ALA A 172 -14.45 -7.97 -7.20
CA ALA A 172 -13.86 -7.12 -6.16
C ALA A 172 -12.88 -6.11 -6.79
N MET A 173 -12.02 -6.59 -7.69
CA MET A 173 -11.08 -5.74 -8.43
C MET A 173 -11.80 -4.61 -9.17
N ASN A 174 -12.82 -4.92 -9.98
CA ASN A 174 -13.55 -3.89 -10.74
C ASN A 174 -14.19 -2.82 -9.84
N THR A 175 -14.74 -3.24 -8.69
CA THR A 175 -15.36 -2.33 -7.73
C THR A 175 -14.34 -1.39 -7.10
N LEU A 176 -13.17 -1.93 -6.74
CA LEU A 176 -12.07 -1.15 -6.18
C LEU A 176 -11.46 -0.20 -7.21
N GLN A 177 -11.24 -0.66 -8.43
CA GLN A 177 -10.70 0.18 -9.51
C GLN A 177 -11.56 1.41 -9.78
N ARG A 178 -12.90 1.26 -9.75
CA ARG A 178 -13.82 2.40 -9.85
C ARG A 178 -13.63 3.39 -8.70
N SER A 179 -13.61 2.89 -7.46
CA SER A 179 -13.43 3.73 -6.26
C SER A 179 -12.08 4.45 -6.27
N MET A 180 -11.02 3.78 -6.74
CA MET A 180 -9.68 4.34 -6.87
C MET A 180 -9.63 5.45 -7.92
N LEU A 181 -10.25 5.25 -9.08
CA LEU A 181 -10.34 6.27 -10.13
C LEU A 181 -11.08 7.52 -9.65
N GLU A 182 -12.18 7.36 -8.90
CA GLU A 182 -12.92 8.46 -8.28
C GLU A 182 -12.05 9.26 -7.28
N GLN A 183 -11.01 8.63 -6.72
CA GLN A 183 -10.03 9.26 -5.82
C GLN A 183 -8.73 9.69 -6.51
N GLY A 184 -8.64 9.58 -7.83
CA GLY A 184 -7.43 9.96 -8.59
C GLY A 184 -6.24 9.01 -8.37
N ILE A 185 -6.49 7.78 -7.93
CA ILE A 185 -5.50 6.72 -7.76
C ILE A 185 -5.46 5.86 -9.04
N LEU A 186 -4.26 5.60 -9.56
CA LEU A 186 -4.10 4.73 -10.73
C LEU A 186 -4.54 3.30 -10.37
N PRO A 187 -5.49 2.67 -11.09
CA PRO A 187 -6.11 1.40 -10.71
C PRO A 187 -5.26 0.18 -11.08
N THR A 188 -3.98 0.17 -10.70
CA THR A 188 -3.08 -0.98 -10.89
C THR A 188 -3.40 -2.09 -9.88
N LYS A 189 -3.02 -3.35 -10.20
CA LYS A 189 -3.18 -4.50 -9.28
C LYS A 189 -2.53 -4.21 -7.91
N TYR A 190 -1.29 -3.71 -7.93
CA TYR A 190 -0.56 -3.32 -6.71
C TYR A 190 -1.30 -2.24 -5.92
N ASN A 191 -1.73 -1.16 -6.58
CA ASN A 191 -2.45 -0.08 -5.89
C ASN A 191 -3.79 -0.57 -5.34
N ALA A 192 -4.48 -1.50 -6.00
CA ALA A 192 -5.72 -2.08 -5.51
C ALA A 192 -5.47 -2.97 -4.27
N GLY A 193 -4.44 -3.83 -4.31
CA GLY A 193 -4.04 -4.63 -3.15
C GLY A 193 -3.66 -3.76 -1.96
N LYS A 194 -2.80 -2.76 -2.17
CA LYS A 194 -2.44 -1.76 -1.15
C LYS A 194 -3.65 -0.97 -0.66
N TYR A 195 -4.57 -0.61 -1.55
CA TYR A 195 -5.77 0.15 -1.18
C TYR A 195 -6.64 -0.63 -0.18
N ILE A 196 -6.84 -1.94 -0.33
CA ILE A 196 -7.57 -2.76 0.65
C ILE A 196 -6.86 -2.74 2.01
N LEU A 197 -5.55 -2.98 2.03
CA LEU A 197 -4.77 -3.09 3.26
C LEU A 197 -4.73 -1.81 4.09
N LEU A 198 -4.74 -0.66 3.41
CA LEU A 198 -4.75 0.65 4.06
C LEU A 198 -6.15 1.10 4.49
N PHE A 199 -7.15 0.21 4.51
CA PHE A 199 -8.49 0.54 4.99
C PHE A 199 -8.48 1.03 6.44
N ILE A 200 -7.80 0.31 7.34
CA ILE A 200 -7.70 0.71 8.75
C ILE A 200 -6.95 2.04 8.88
N ASP A 201 -5.87 2.24 8.13
CA ASP A 201 -5.09 3.48 8.13
C ASP A 201 -5.93 4.69 7.76
N ARG A 202 -6.73 4.57 6.70
CA ARG A 202 -7.64 5.65 6.28
C ARG A 202 -8.70 5.93 7.33
N LYS A 203 -9.19 4.89 8.02
CA LYS A 203 -10.14 5.08 9.12
C LYS A 203 -9.49 5.80 10.31
N LEU A 204 -8.32 5.35 10.75
CA LEU A 204 -7.54 6.02 11.81
C LEU A 204 -7.24 7.48 11.46
N TYR A 205 -6.90 7.76 10.20
CA TYR A 205 -6.68 9.12 9.69
C TYR A 205 -7.97 9.95 9.78
N SER A 206 -9.08 9.45 9.24
CA SER A 206 -10.36 10.17 9.22
C SER A 206 -10.92 10.45 10.61
N GLU A 207 -10.60 9.58 11.58
CA GLU A 207 -10.99 9.76 12.97
C GLU A 207 -10.04 10.67 13.75
N GLY A 208 -8.96 11.16 13.14
CA GLY A 208 -7.95 11.98 13.80
C GLY A 208 -7.15 11.22 14.84
N VAL A 209 -7.04 9.89 14.71
CA VAL A 209 -6.35 8.99 15.65
C VAL A 209 -4.89 8.83 15.27
N PHE A 210 -4.60 8.58 14.00
CA PHE A 210 -3.24 8.34 13.53
C PHE A 210 -3.07 8.62 12.03
N LEU A 211 -1.95 9.25 11.68
CA LEU A 211 -1.52 9.44 10.29
C LEU A 211 -0.39 8.45 9.99
N SER A 212 -0.77 7.30 9.42
CA SER A 212 0.17 6.27 8.99
C SER A 212 1.11 6.79 7.89
N GLN A 213 2.40 6.44 7.98
CA GLN A 213 3.37 6.77 6.93
C GLN A 213 3.06 6.06 5.60
N ASP A 214 2.37 4.93 5.65
CA ASP A 214 2.01 4.14 4.46
C ASP A 214 0.96 4.82 3.58
N LEU A 215 0.24 5.83 4.11
CA LEU A 215 -0.73 6.65 3.37
C LEU A 215 -0.07 7.66 2.43
N PHE A 216 1.21 7.98 2.63
CA PHE A 216 1.92 8.91 1.74
C PHE A 216 2.25 8.26 0.40
N ASN A 217 2.09 9.03 -0.67
CA ASN A 217 2.52 8.62 -2.00
C ASN A 217 4.05 8.74 -2.12
N PRO A 218 4.74 7.76 -2.73
CA PRO A 218 6.16 7.88 -2.99
C PRO A 218 6.41 9.04 -3.97
N ILE A 219 7.23 10.02 -3.54
CA ILE A 219 7.62 11.15 -4.39
C ILE A 219 8.36 10.63 -5.63
N PHE A 220 9.23 9.63 -5.44
CA PHE A 220 9.98 8.96 -6.49
C PHE A 220 9.42 7.54 -6.74
N SER A 221 8.30 7.44 -7.44
CA SER A 221 7.76 6.16 -7.91
C SER A 221 8.58 5.58 -9.07
N ALA A 222 8.46 4.28 -9.34
CA ALA A 222 9.08 3.66 -10.52
C ALA A 222 8.76 4.41 -11.83
N THR A 223 7.52 4.90 -11.99
CA THR A 223 7.13 5.71 -13.15
C THR A 223 7.90 7.03 -13.23
N THR A 224 8.08 7.73 -12.11
CA THR A 224 8.90 8.94 -12.09
C THR A 224 10.37 8.66 -12.40
N LEU A 225 10.92 7.55 -11.89
CA LEU A 225 12.29 7.13 -12.16
C LEU A 225 12.49 6.78 -13.64
N VAL A 226 11.56 6.03 -14.23
CA VAL A 226 11.59 5.69 -15.67
C VAL A 226 11.49 6.95 -16.53
N SER A 227 10.57 7.87 -16.20
CA SER A 227 10.43 9.14 -16.91
C SER A 227 11.69 10.01 -16.81
N LEU A 228 12.32 10.03 -15.63
CA LEU A 228 13.59 10.74 -15.40
C LEU A 228 14.74 10.11 -16.20
N LEU A 229 14.84 8.78 -16.23
CA LEU A 229 15.84 8.04 -17.01
C LEU A 229 15.69 8.31 -18.52
N ILE A 230 14.46 8.29 -19.04
CA ILE A 230 14.18 8.63 -20.44
C ILE A 230 14.62 10.06 -20.72
N SER A 231 14.29 11.01 -19.84
CA SER A 231 14.72 12.40 -19.97
C SER A 231 16.25 12.52 -20.02
N ALA A 232 16.95 11.83 -19.11
CA ALA A 232 18.42 11.83 -19.06
C ALA A 232 19.04 11.26 -20.35
N ILE A 233 18.53 10.12 -20.84
CA ILE A 233 19.01 9.49 -22.09
C ILE A 233 18.80 10.43 -23.29
N LEU A 234 17.63 11.05 -23.40
CA LEU A 234 17.33 12.00 -24.47
C LEU A 234 18.27 13.22 -24.45
N LEU A 235 18.58 13.73 -23.26
CA LEU A 235 19.54 14.82 -23.10
C LEU A 235 20.95 14.41 -23.53
N VAL A 236 21.43 13.24 -23.09
CA VAL A 236 22.74 12.72 -23.48
C VAL A 236 22.84 12.53 -25.00
N LEU A 237 21.83 11.93 -25.63
CA LEU A 237 21.77 11.76 -27.07
C LEU A 237 21.79 13.11 -27.80
N PHE A 238 21.02 14.09 -27.32
CA PHE A 238 21.03 15.44 -27.87
C PHE A 238 22.43 16.08 -27.78
N LEU A 239 23.10 15.96 -26.63
CA LEU A 239 24.44 16.50 -26.41
C LEU A 239 25.50 15.81 -27.29
N LEU A 240 25.47 14.49 -27.41
CA LEU A 240 26.40 13.72 -28.27
C LEU A 240 26.25 14.10 -29.75
N ILE A 241 25.01 14.22 -30.23
CA ILE A 241 24.72 14.65 -31.60
C ILE A 241 25.20 16.08 -31.81
N LYS A 242 24.92 16.99 -30.87
CA LYS A 242 25.40 18.37 -30.94
C LYS A 242 26.94 18.43 -31.00
N TYR A 243 27.62 17.71 -30.10
CA TYR A 243 29.08 17.66 -30.01
C TYR A 243 29.73 17.19 -31.31
N LYS A 244 29.22 16.09 -31.88
CA LYS A 244 29.72 15.53 -33.15
C LYS A 244 29.59 16.49 -34.34
N PHE A 245 28.69 17.47 -34.28
CA PHE A 245 28.53 18.47 -35.34
C PHE A 245 29.25 19.79 -35.08
N THR A 246 29.66 20.05 -33.84
CA THR A 246 30.48 21.21 -33.50
C THR A 246 31.98 20.92 -33.55
N SER A 247 32.38 19.65 -33.52
CA SER A 247 33.74 19.16 -33.80
C SER A 247 33.91 18.84 -35.28
#